data_AF-A0A5B1BIX2-F1
#
_entry.id   AF-A0A5B1BIX2-F1
#
_cell.length_a   1.000
_cell.length_b   1.000
_cell.length_c   1.000
_cell.angle_alpha   90.00
_cell.angle_beta   90.00
_cell.angle_gamma   90.00
#
_symmetry.space_group_name_H-M   'P 1'
#
loop_
_entity.id
_entity.type
_entity.pdbx_description
1 polymer ?
#
loop_
_entity_poly.entity_id
_entity_poly.type
_entity_poly.pdbx_seq_one_letter_code
_entity_poly.pdbx_strand_id
1 'polypeptide(L)'
;MEILRENSYADLTVRMVAARAKVAPATAYTYFASKNHLIAEVYLDLVRQVPYCTDVNDPLATRVEQALRQLALVVADEPEVGAACTAALLGGGADPAVRSTREHIGAEIHRRIASAIGPGAEEVTVSALEMAFFGALVQAGSGEFTYHDISDRLADVARLILAGAGKTGDA
;
A
#
# COMPACT_ATOMS: atom_id res chain seq x y z
N MET A 1 8.09 -10.99 -7.84
CA MET A 1 6.95 -10.65 -8.73
C MET A 1 6.54 -11.82 -9.61
N GLU A 2 7.42 -12.37 -10.45
CA GLU A 2 7.03 -13.39 -11.47
C GLU A 2 6.26 -14.61 -10.93
N ILE A 3 6.65 -15.20 -9.78
CA ILE A 3 5.95 -16.38 -9.21
C ILE A 3 4.57 -16.05 -8.65
N LEU A 4 4.40 -14.82 -8.15
CA LEU A 4 3.11 -14.34 -7.64
C LEU A 4 2.10 -14.16 -8.78
N ARG A 5 2.58 -13.93 -10.01
CA ARG A 5 1.76 -13.89 -11.23
C ARG A 5 1.35 -15.27 -11.73
N GLU A 6 2.26 -16.24 -11.60
CA GLU A 6 2.08 -17.58 -12.15
C GLU A 6 1.24 -18.50 -11.25
N ASN A 7 1.04 -18.14 -9.97
CA ASN A 7 0.36 -18.99 -8.99
C ASN A 7 -0.68 -18.19 -8.21
N SER A 8 -1.88 -18.74 -8.06
CA SER A 8 -2.91 -18.19 -7.19
C SER A 8 -2.38 -18.04 -5.76
N TYR A 9 -2.92 -17.07 -5.02
CA TYR A 9 -2.64 -16.90 -3.59
C TYR A 9 -2.81 -18.21 -2.82
N ALA A 10 -3.71 -19.12 -3.20
CA ALA A 10 -3.86 -20.41 -2.54
C ALA A 10 -2.62 -21.30 -2.69
N ASP A 11 -2.01 -21.33 -3.88
CA ASP A 11 -0.97 -22.28 -4.26
C ASP A 11 0.45 -21.78 -3.99
N LEU A 12 0.64 -20.46 -3.80
CA LEU A 12 1.95 -19.90 -3.50
C LEU A 12 2.54 -20.46 -2.19
N THR A 13 3.79 -20.91 -2.22
CA THR A 13 4.55 -21.28 -1.02
C THR A 13 5.93 -20.65 -1.01
N VAL A 14 6.49 -20.43 0.19
CA VAL A 14 7.88 -19.95 0.37
C VAL A 14 8.88 -20.89 -0.31
N ARG A 15 8.59 -22.18 -0.34
CA ARG A 15 9.41 -23.19 -1.03
C ARG A 15 9.43 -23.02 -2.55
N MET A 16 8.29 -22.66 -3.16
CA MET A 16 8.24 -22.36 -4.60
C MET A 16 9.07 -21.12 -4.93
N VAL A 17 9.00 -20.09 -4.08
CA VAL A 17 9.86 -18.90 -4.21
C VAL A 17 11.33 -19.25 -4.09
N ALA A 18 11.70 -20.08 -3.11
CA ALA A 18 13.06 -20.55 -2.94
C ALA A 18 13.58 -21.32 -4.17
N ALA A 19 12.78 -22.26 -4.69
CA ALA A 19 13.13 -23.08 -5.84
C ALA A 19 13.41 -22.22 -7.10
N ARG A 20 12.57 -21.22 -7.36
CA ARG A 20 12.75 -20.31 -8.51
C ARG A 20 13.91 -19.35 -8.31
N ALA A 21 14.13 -18.86 -7.10
CA ALA A 21 15.29 -18.04 -6.75
C ALA A 21 16.59 -18.86 -6.69
N LYS A 22 16.52 -20.18 -6.92
CA LYS A 22 17.66 -21.13 -6.86
C LYS A 22 18.35 -21.12 -5.50
N VAL A 23 17.59 -20.91 -4.43
CA VAL A 23 18.07 -20.97 -3.04
C VAL A 23 17.46 -22.17 -2.32
N ALA A 24 18.17 -22.66 -1.29
CA ALA A 24 17.64 -23.72 -0.45
C ALA A 24 16.39 -23.21 0.33
N PRO A 25 15.35 -24.04 0.50
CA PRO A 25 14.17 -23.64 1.28
C PRO A 25 14.50 -23.17 2.71
N ALA A 26 15.48 -23.81 3.36
CA ALA A 26 15.96 -23.41 4.69
C ALA A 26 16.52 -21.98 4.70
N THR A 27 17.20 -21.57 3.62
CA THR A 27 17.67 -20.19 3.44
C THR A 27 16.50 -19.24 3.31
N ALA A 28 15.46 -19.57 2.54
CA ALA A 28 14.28 -18.72 2.41
C ALA A 28 13.52 -18.55 3.74
N TYR A 29 13.40 -19.60 4.55
CA TYR A 29 12.80 -19.50 5.89
C TYR A 29 13.63 -18.68 6.89
N THR A 30 14.90 -18.42 6.59
CA THR A 30 15.72 -17.46 7.38
C THR A 30 15.26 -16.02 7.14
N TYR A 31 14.74 -15.71 5.96
CA TYR A 31 14.25 -14.38 5.58
C TYR A 31 12.74 -14.24 5.80
N PHE A 32 11.96 -15.27 5.47
CA PHE A 32 10.51 -15.24 5.49
C PHE A 32 9.95 -16.29 6.45
N ALA A 33 9.58 -15.85 7.65
CA ALA A 33 8.93 -16.67 8.68
C ALA A 33 7.64 -17.37 8.21
N SER A 34 6.89 -16.77 7.29
CA SER A 34 5.63 -17.31 6.78
C SER A 34 5.34 -16.85 5.35
N LYS A 35 4.35 -17.49 4.72
CA LYS A 35 3.81 -17.06 3.43
C LYS A 35 3.28 -15.62 3.48
N ASN A 36 2.58 -15.28 4.56
CA ASN A 36 2.05 -13.93 4.75
C ASN A 36 3.17 -12.92 4.93
N HIS A 37 4.24 -13.29 5.64
CA HIS A 37 5.42 -12.42 5.80
C HIS A 37 6.11 -12.17 4.44
N LEU A 38 6.32 -13.21 3.63
CA LEU A 38 6.84 -13.06 2.26
C LEU A 38 5.99 -12.11 1.41
N ILE A 39 4.66 -12.26 1.44
CA ILE A 39 3.76 -11.41 0.66
C ILE A 39 3.78 -9.97 1.16
N ALA A 40 3.78 -9.76 2.48
CA ALA A 40 3.90 -8.44 3.07
C ALA A 40 5.22 -7.75 2.67
N GLU A 41 6.34 -8.48 2.65
CA GLU A 41 7.64 -7.92 2.23
C GLU A 41 7.64 -7.54 0.75
N VAL A 42 7.01 -8.35 -0.11
CA VAL A 42 6.84 -7.99 -1.52
C VAL A 42 6.00 -6.72 -1.68
N TYR A 43 4.92 -6.60 -0.91
CA TYR A 43 4.09 -5.38 -0.94
C TYR A 43 4.87 -4.16 -0.44
N LEU A 44 5.67 -4.32 0.61
CA LEU A 44 6.54 -3.26 1.12
C LEU A 44 7.53 -2.77 0.04
N ASP A 45 8.19 -3.69 -0.65
CA ASP A 45 9.13 -3.35 -1.73
C ASP A 45 8.45 -2.66 -2.90
N LEU A 46 7.21 -3.05 -3.20
CA LEU A 46 6.37 -2.40 -4.19
C LEU A 46 6.00 -0.96 -3.79
N VAL A 47 5.55 -0.76 -2.56
CA VAL A 47 5.24 0.58 -2.03
C VAL A 47 6.49 1.46 -2.02
N ARG A 48 7.68 0.91 -1.68
CA ARG A 48 8.96 1.64 -1.70
C ARG A 48 9.34 2.17 -3.08
N GLN A 49 8.90 1.52 -4.15
CA GLN A 49 9.19 1.94 -5.53
C GLN A 49 8.28 3.08 -6.00
N VAL A 50 7.18 3.36 -5.30
CA VAL A 50 6.30 4.48 -5.63
C VAL A 50 7.05 5.80 -5.42
N PRO A 51 7.12 6.68 -6.42
CA PRO A 51 7.84 7.94 -6.31
C PRO A 51 7.11 8.92 -5.38
N TYR A 52 7.84 9.95 -4.95
CA TYR A 52 7.28 11.03 -4.16
C TYR A 52 6.71 12.13 -5.08
N CYS A 53 5.45 12.49 -4.89
CA CYS A 53 4.82 13.60 -5.62
C CYS A 53 5.06 14.91 -4.86
N THR A 54 6.22 15.56 -5.08
CA THR A 54 6.68 16.72 -4.29
C THR A 54 6.91 17.98 -5.13
N ASP A 55 6.52 18.00 -6.40
CA ASP A 55 6.73 19.15 -7.27
C ASP A 55 5.93 20.37 -6.78
N VAL A 56 6.65 21.39 -6.30
CA VAL A 56 6.05 22.61 -5.73
C VAL A 56 5.30 23.45 -6.76
N ASN A 57 5.53 23.21 -8.05
CA ASN A 57 4.79 23.88 -9.13
C ASN A 57 3.37 23.32 -9.30
N ASP A 58 3.13 22.08 -8.82
CA ASP A 58 1.81 21.48 -8.84
C ASP A 58 0.96 21.96 -7.64
N PRO A 59 -0.36 22.15 -7.81
CA PRO A 59 -1.26 22.39 -6.69
C PRO A 59 -1.21 21.26 -5.65
N LEU A 60 -1.39 21.59 -4.37
CA LEU A 60 -1.38 20.61 -3.27
C LEU A 60 -2.33 19.43 -3.54
N ALA A 61 -3.58 19.72 -3.93
CA ALA A 61 -4.56 18.69 -4.23
C ALA A 61 -4.06 17.73 -5.33
N THR A 62 -3.46 18.27 -6.39
CA THR A 62 -2.89 17.48 -7.48
C THR A 62 -1.76 16.56 -6.99
N ARG A 63 -0.85 17.05 -6.15
CA ARG A 63 0.22 16.21 -5.58
C ARG A 63 -0.33 15.06 -4.74
N VAL A 64 -1.29 15.35 -3.85
CA VAL A 64 -1.91 14.34 -2.99
C VAL A 64 -2.68 13.31 -3.80
N GLU A 65 -3.47 13.75 -4.78
CA GLU A 65 -4.20 12.86 -5.68
C GLU A 65 -3.25 11.95 -6.48
N GLN A 66 -2.15 12.49 -7.00
CA GLN A 66 -1.13 11.70 -7.70
C GLN A 66 -0.49 10.67 -6.77
N ALA A 67 -0.10 11.06 -5.55
CA ALA A 67 0.51 10.14 -4.59
C ALA A 67 -0.42 8.98 -4.22
N LEU A 68 -1.69 9.29 -3.94
CA LEU A 68 -2.71 8.30 -3.60
C LEU A 68 -3.04 7.40 -4.80
N ARG A 69 -3.15 7.96 -6.01
CA ARG A 69 -3.34 7.17 -7.24
C ARG A 69 -2.17 6.23 -7.47
N GLN A 70 -0.94 6.72 -7.40
CA GLN A 70 0.24 5.88 -7.63
C GLN A 70 0.34 4.77 -6.59
N LEU A 71 0.05 5.06 -5.32
CA LEU A 71 -0.01 4.04 -4.26
C LEU A 71 -1.11 3.00 -4.49
N ALA A 72 -2.31 3.41 -4.92
CA ALA A 72 -3.42 2.50 -5.18
C ALA A 72 -3.17 1.60 -6.40
N LEU A 73 -2.47 2.13 -7.41
CA LEU A 73 -2.20 1.42 -8.66
C LEU A 73 -0.99 0.48 -8.60
N VAL A 74 -0.25 0.45 -7.50
CA VAL A 74 0.89 -0.45 -7.27
C VAL A 74 0.58 -1.92 -7.59
N VAL A 75 -0.66 -2.34 -7.33
CA VAL A 75 -1.14 -3.72 -7.54
C VAL A 75 -2.28 -3.80 -8.56
N ALA A 76 -2.53 -2.74 -9.33
CA ALA A 76 -3.66 -2.70 -10.26
C ALA A 76 -3.51 -3.67 -11.44
N ASP A 77 -2.29 -3.81 -11.96
CA ASP A 77 -1.99 -4.74 -13.07
C ASP A 77 -1.99 -6.21 -12.62
N GLU A 78 -1.95 -6.46 -11.31
CA GLU A 78 -1.87 -7.80 -10.70
C GLU A 78 -2.88 -7.89 -9.52
N PRO A 79 -4.21 -7.87 -9.79
CA PRO A 79 -5.23 -7.77 -8.75
C PRO A 79 -5.21 -8.95 -7.77
N GLU A 80 -4.80 -10.14 -8.20
CA GLU A 80 -4.59 -11.31 -7.33
C GLU A 80 -3.49 -11.05 -6.29
N VAL A 81 -2.44 -10.32 -6.67
CA VAL A 81 -1.37 -9.91 -5.74
C VAL A 81 -1.92 -8.88 -4.77
N GLY A 82 -2.73 -7.93 -5.23
CA GLY A 82 -3.42 -6.98 -4.37
C GLY A 82 -4.31 -7.66 -3.31
N ALA A 83 -5.16 -8.61 -3.74
CA ALA A 83 -6.01 -9.38 -2.84
C ALA A 83 -5.19 -10.22 -1.83
N ALA A 84 -4.11 -10.86 -2.29
CA ALA A 84 -3.17 -11.59 -1.44
C ALA A 84 -2.53 -10.69 -0.37
N CYS A 85 -2.13 -9.47 -0.74
CA CYS A 85 -1.55 -8.50 0.18
C CYS A 85 -2.57 -8.06 1.24
N THR A 86 -3.80 -7.73 0.83
CA THR A 86 -4.88 -7.39 1.76
C THR A 86 -5.16 -8.55 2.72
N ALA A 87 -5.27 -9.79 2.22
CA ALA A 87 -5.48 -10.96 3.06
C ALA A 87 -4.32 -11.22 4.03
N ALA A 88 -3.06 -11.09 3.58
CA ALA A 88 -1.88 -11.27 4.41
C ALA A 88 -1.79 -10.22 5.52
N LEU A 89 -2.08 -8.95 5.20
CA LEU A 89 -2.01 -7.83 6.15
C LEU A 89 -3.15 -7.84 7.18
N LEU A 90 -4.34 -8.33 6.81
CA LEU A 90 -5.48 -8.46 7.72
C LEU A 90 -5.43 -9.75 8.56
N GLY A 91 -5.10 -10.87 7.93
CA GLY A 91 -5.08 -12.20 8.58
C GLY A 91 -3.77 -12.52 9.31
N GLY A 92 -2.68 -11.79 9.04
CA GLY A 92 -1.36 -12.07 9.59
C GLY A 92 -1.06 -11.47 10.96
N GLY A 93 -2.03 -10.87 11.66
CA GLY A 93 -1.79 -10.14 12.92
C GLY A 93 -1.17 -10.97 14.06
N ALA A 94 -1.28 -12.29 14.01
CA ALA A 94 -0.66 -13.20 14.98
C ALA A 94 0.84 -13.43 14.72
N ASP A 95 1.33 -13.21 13.50
CA ASP A 95 2.74 -13.35 13.14
C ASP A 95 3.49 -12.03 13.43
N PRO A 96 4.47 -12.01 14.36
CA PRO A 96 5.24 -10.81 14.67
C PRO A 96 5.97 -10.23 13.47
N ALA A 97 6.42 -11.07 12.53
CA ALA A 97 7.13 -10.61 11.35
C ALA A 97 6.20 -9.84 10.41
N VAL A 98 4.99 -10.36 10.16
CA VAL A 98 3.97 -9.66 9.37
C VAL A 98 3.59 -8.33 10.00
N ARG A 99 3.48 -8.26 11.33
CA ARG A 99 3.19 -7.01 12.04
C ARG A 99 4.27 -5.97 11.83
N SER A 100 5.55 -6.36 11.95
CA SER A 100 6.68 -5.46 11.69
C SER A 100 6.68 -4.95 10.25
N THR A 101 6.45 -5.83 9.27
CA THR A 101 6.35 -5.41 7.86
C THR A 101 5.15 -4.48 7.64
N ARG A 102 4.00 -4.74 8.28
CA ARG A 102 2.81 -3.86 8.21
C ARG A 102 3.10 -2.46 8.75
N GLU A 103 3.85 -2.34 9.84
CA GLU A 103 4.29 -1.06 10.38
C GLU A 103 5.20 -0.32 9.39
N HIS A 104 6.15 -1.02 8.76
CA HIS A 104 7.00 -0.44 7.73
C HIS A 104 6.21 0.04 6.51
N ILE A 105 5.22 -0.74 6.06
CA ILE A 105 4.30 -0.35 4.97
C ILE A 105 3.55 0.92 5.34
N GLY A 106 2.97 0.97 6.55
CA GLY A 106 2.28 2.16 7.05
C GLY A 106 3.18 3.39 7.06
N ALA A 107 4.43 3.24 7.52
CA ALA A 107 5.41 4.32 7.54
C ALA A 107 5.81 4.81 6.13
N GLU A 108 5.90 3.92 5.14
CA GLU A 108 6.17 4.30 3.75
C GLU A 108 5.00 5.05 3.09
N ILE A 109 3.77 4.65 3.38
CA ILE A 109 2.55 5.33 2.92
C ILE A 109 2.46 6.71 3.57
N HIS A 110 2.66 6.78 4.88
CA HIS A 110 2.70 8.02 5.65
C HIS A 110 3.70 9.02 5.04
N ARG A 111 4.94 8.57 4.80
CA ARG A 111 5.98 9.41 4.19
C ARG A 111 5.54 10.00 2.85
N ARG A 112 4.89 9.22 1.98
CA ARG A 112 4.45 9.69 0.66
C ARG A 112 3.31 10.69 0.76
N ILE A 113 2.32 10.42 1.60
CA ILE A 113 1.18 11.32 1.81
C ILE A 113 1.64 12.64 2.45
N ALA A 114 2.40 12.57 3.54
CA ALA A 114 2.91 13.76 4.23
C ALA A 114 3.81 14.60 3.31
N SER A 115 4.68 13.96 2.52
CA SER A 115 5.54 14.67 1.56
C SER A 115 4.74 15.32 0.43
N ALA A 116 3.65 14.70 -0.03
CA ALA A 116 2.79 15.26 -1.07
C ALA A 116 2.03 16.50 -0.60
N ILE A 117 1.61 16.52 0.67
CA ILE A 117 1.04 17.72 1.29
C ILE A 117 2.13 18.80 1.41
N GLY A 118 3.29 18.42 1.94
CA GLY A 118 4.46 19.29 2.08
C GLY A 118 4.59 19.90 3.49
N PRO A 119 5.41 20.95 3.64
CA PRO A 119 5.61 21.63 4.93
C PRO A 119 4.29 22.17 5.48
N GLY A 120 4.00 21.89 6.75
CA GLY A 120 2.74 22.27 7.39
C GLY A 120 1.63 21.22 7.29
N ALA A 121 1.95 20.00 6.88
CA ALA A 121 1.01 18.88 6.92
C ALA A 121 0.50 18.65 8.36
N GLU A 122 -0.79 18.95 8.58
CA GLU A 122 -1.44 18.65 9.84
C GLU A 122 -1.59 17.13 10.01
N GLU A 123 -1.25 16.64 11.21
CA GLU A 123 -1.28 15.21 11.53
C GLU A 123 -2.67 14.60 11.31
N VAL A 124 -3.74 15.34 11.64
CA VAL A 124 -5.13 14.90 11.43
C VAL A 124 -5.48 14.73 9.95
N THR A 125 -4.96 15.62 9.09
CA THR A 125 -5.21 15.57 7.65
C THR A 125 -4.49 14.38 7.02
N VAL A 126 -3.23 14.15 7.41
CA VAL A 126 -2.44 12.99 6.97
C VAL A 126 -3.13 11.69 7.41
N SER A 127 -3.51 11.60 8.68
CA SER A 127 -4.19 10.44 9.25
C SER A 127 -5.53 10.15 8.55
N ALA A 128 -6.32 11.18 8.24
CA ALA A 128 -7.58 11.00 7.51
C ALA A 128 -7.36 10.44 6.09
N LEU A 129 -6.34 10.92 5.38
CA LEU A 129 -5.98 10.42 4.04
C LEU A 129 -5.46 8.97 4.09
N GLU A 130 -4.67 8.62 5.11
CA GLU A 130 -4.20 7.25 5.34
C GLU A 130 -5.36 6.30 5.62
N MET A 131 -6.29 6.69 6.50
CA MET A 131 -7.49 5.89 6.79
C MET A 131 -8.34 5.68 5.54
N ALA A 132 -8.52 6.72 4.72
CA ALA A 132 -9.21 6.62 3.44
C ALA A 132 -8.49 5.67 2.48
N PHE A 133 -7.16 5.76 2.38
CA PHE A 133 -6.34 4.87 1.54
C PHE A 133 -6.43 3.41 1.96
N PHE A 134 -6.29 3.11 3.26
CA PHE A 134 -6.41 1.73 3.75
C PHE A 134 -7.82 1.17 3.56
N GLY A 135 -8.86 1.97 3.80
CA GLY A 135 -10.25 1.58 3.53
C GLY A 135 -10.48 1.27 2.05
N ALA A 136 -9.92 2.09 1.16
CA ALA A 136 -9.93 1.87 -0.28
C ALA A 136 -9.27 0.53 -0.67
N LEU A 137 -8.09 0.23 -0.15
CA LEU A 137 -7.39 -1.03 -0.43
C LEU A 137 -8.18 -2.26 0.01
N VAL A 138 -8.91 -2.17 1.13
CA VAL A 138 -9.74 -3.28 1.62
C VAL A 138 -10.94 -3.50 0.69
N GLN A 139 -11.60 -2.43 0.23
CA GLN A 139 -12.72 -2.54 -0.72
C GLN A 139 -12.26 -3.14 -2.06
N ALA A 140 -11.12 -2.67 -2.58
CA ALA A 140 -10.54 -3.19 -3.81
C ALA A 140 -10.11 -4.66 -3.67
N GLY A 141 -9.41 -5.00 -2.58
CA GLY A 141 -8.97 -6.37 -2.29
C GLY A 141 -10.12 -7.35 -2.01
N SER A 142 -11.29 -6.84 -1.61
CA SER A 142 -12.52 -7.64 -1.44
C SER A 142 -13.30 -7.84 -2.75
N GLY A 143 -12.87 -7.20 -3.84
CA GLY A 143 -13.54 -7.26 -5.14
C GLY A 143 -14.77 -6.37 -5.27
N GLU A 144 -15.03 -5.47 -4.32
CA GLU A 144 -16.15 -4.52 -4.39
C GLU A 144 -15.91 -3.45 -5.47
N PHE A 145 -14.65 -3.05 -5.66
CA PHE A 145 -14.21 -2.09 -6.67
C PHE A 145 -12.91 -2.58 -7.33
N THR A 146 -12.61 -2.10 -8.54
CA THR A 146 -11.27 -2.27 -9.10
C THR A 146 -10.28 -1.28 -8.47
N TYR A 147 -8.98 -1.55 -8.57
CA TYR A 147 -7.94 -0.61 -8.13
C TYR A 147 -7.96 0.72 -8.90
N HIS A 148 -8.46 0.72 -10.14
CA HIS A 148 -8.67 1.95 -10.90
C HIS A 148 -9.86 2.74 -10.35
N ASP A 149 -11.01 2.09 -10.16
CA ASP A 149 -12.22 2.75 -9.62
C ASP A 149 -11.94 3.36 -8.24
N ILE A 150 -11.22 2.62 -7.38
CA ILE A 150 -10.92 3.11 -6.05
C ILE A 150 -9.93 4.28 -6.08
N SER A 151 -9.02 4.33 -7.06
CA SER A 151 -8.08 5.46 -7.21
C SER A 151 -8.82 6.76 -7.57
N ASP A 152 -9.86 6.68 -8.40
CA ASP A 152 -10.66 7.84 -8.78
C ASP A 152 -11.51 8.32 -7.60
N ARG A 153 -12.14 7.39 -6.86
CA ARG A 153 -12.92 7.72 -5.65
C ARG A 153 -12.05 8.31 -4.55
N LEU A 154 -10.82 7.80 -4.41
CA LEU A 154 -9.89 8.30 -3.41
C LEU A 154 -9.44 9.73 -3.72
N ALA A 155 -9.37 10.12 -5.00
CA ALA A 155 -9.13 11.51 -5.39
C ALA A 155 -10.29 12.43 -4.96
N ASP A 156 -11.55 12.00 -5.12
CA ASP A 156 -12.71 12.76 -4.62
C ASP A 156 -12.68 12.93 -3.10
N VAL A 157 -12.39 11.86 -2.36
CA VAL A 157 -12.28 11.89 -0.89
C VAL A 157 -11.13 12.79 -0.44
N ALA A 158 -9.97 12.73 -1.12
CA ALA A 158 -8.84 13.59 -0.81
C ALA A 158 -9.19 15.07 -1.00
N ARG A 159 -9.89 15.44 -2.08
CA ARG A 159 -10.38 16.82 -2.28
C ARG A 159 -11.30 17.28 -1.16
N LEU A 160 -12.21 16.43 -0.68
CA LEU A 160 -13.10 16.76 0.43
C LEU A 160 -12.34 16.98 1.74
N ILE A 161 -11.38 16.09 2.05
CA ILE A 161 -10.54 16.21 3.25
C ILE A 161 -9.73 17.51 3.20
N LEU A 162 -9.07 17.80 2.08
CA LEU A 162 -8.25 19.00 1.92
C LEU A 162 -9.08 20.29 1.95
N ALA A 163 -10.27 20.29 1.35
CA ALA A 163 -11.19 21.43 1.41
C ALA A 163 -11.75 21.66 2.82
N GLY A 164 -11.86 20.61 3.64
CA GLY A 164 -12.21 20.70 5.06
C GLY A 164 -11.06 21.27 5.89
N ALA A 165 -9.84 20.76 5.70
CA ALA A 165 -8.64 21.19 6.41
C ALA A 165 -8.35 22.69 6.23
N GLY A 166 -8.50 23.20 5.00
CA GLY A 166 -8.33 24.63 4.72
C GLY A 166 -9.33 25.55 5.42
N LYS A 167 -10.49 25.03 5.87
CA LYS A 167 -11.49 25.82 6.61
C LYS A 167 -11.23 25.84 8.12
N THR A 168 -10.54 24.84 8.66
CA THR A 168 -10.18 24.77 10.09
C THR A 168 -8.95 25.60 10.44
N GLY A 169 -8.06 25.90 9.48
CA GLY A 169 -6.89 26.76 9.70
C GLY A 169 -7.17 28.27 9.67
N ASP A 170 -8.39 28.67 9.26
CA ASP A 170 -8.83 30.08 9.12
C ASP A 170 -9.73 30.54 10.29
N ALA A 171 -9.90 29.71 11.33
CA ALA A 171 -10.72 29.95 12.51
C ALA A 171 -9.87 30.03 13.80
#